data_AF-A0A967LT33-F1
#
_entry.id   AF-A0A967LT33-F1
#
_cell.length_a   1.000
_cell.length_b   1.000
_cell.length_c   1.000
_cell.angle_alpha   90.00
_cell.angle_beta   90.00
_cell.angle_gamma   90.00
#
_symmetry.space_group_name_H-M   'P 1'
#
loop_
_entity.id
_entity.type
_entity.pdbx_description
1 polymer ?
#
loop_
_entity_poly.entity_id
_entity_poly.type
_entity_poly.pdbx_seq_one_letter_code
_entity_poly.pdbx_strand_id
1 'polypeptide(L)' 'AKLIPGTGLTNLPDTIRLTRHAVGLGCAGAMVLPPFYFKDVPEEGLYDHFAHLIDGVDDPRLRVYLYHIPQVSGVGFPVD' A
#
# COMPACT_ATOMS: atom_id res chain seq x y z
N ALA A 1 -8.38 -0.64 -17.80
CA ALA A 1 -8.67 -1.53 -16.65
C ALA A 1 -9.82 -0.95 -15.82
N LYS A 2 -10.67 -1.78 -15.18
CA LYS A 2 -11.87 -1.33 -14.45
C LYS A 2 -11.82 -1.58 -12.93
N LEU A 3 -10.71 -2.09 -12.40
CA LEU A 3 -10.59 -2.52 -10.99
C LEU A 3 -9.35 -1.93 -10.32
N ILE A 4 -9.51 -1.56 -9.06
CA ILE A 4 -8.44 -1.18 -8.12
C ILE A 4 -8.62 -2.05 -6.87
N PRO A 5 -8.03 -3.26 -6.82
CA PRO A 5 -8.13 -4.13 -5.65
C PRO A 5 -7.42 -3.52 -4.44
N GLY A 6 -7.99 -3.75 -3.25
CA GLY A 6 -7.30 -3.51 -1.99
C GLY A 6 -6.27 -4.61 -1.72
N THR A 7 -4.98 -4.26 -1.63
CA THR A 7 -3.88 -5.23 -1.44
C THR A 7 -3.11 -5.03 -0.15
N GLY A 8 -3.35 -3.94 0.58
CA GLY A 8 -2.68 -3.64 1.86
C GLY A 8 -3.02 -4.66 2.95
N LEU A 9 -2.00 -5.38 3.44
CA LEU A 9 -2.09 -6.34 4.55
C LEU A 9 -1.22 -5.88 5.72
N THR A 10 -1.27 -6.62 6.82
CA THR A 10 -0.43 -6.36 8.02
C THR A 10 1.02 -6.83 7.85
N ASN A 11 1.36 -7.50 6.74
CA ASN A 11 2.72 -7.91 6.39
C ASN A 11 3.10 -7.42 4.99
N LEU A 12 4.31 -6.88 4.87
CA LEU A 12 4.82 -6.33 3.62
C LEU A 12 5.01 -7.37 2.51
N PRO A 13 5.56 -8.59 2.76
CA PRO A 13 5.78 -9.57 1.69
C PRO A 13 4.51 -9.99 0.94
N ASP A 14 3.40 -10.23 1.65
CA ASP A 14 2.14 -10.55 0.98
C ASP A 14 1.49 -9.34 0.33
N THR A 15 1.64 -8.14 0.92
CA THR A 15 1.21 -6.89 0.27
C THR A 15 1.91 -6.72 -1.08
N ILE A 16 3.23 -6.96 -1.14
CA ILE A 16 4.01 -6.97 -2.39
C ILE A 16 3.47 -8.05 -3.33
N ARG A 17 3.30 -9.29 -2.87
CA ARG A 17 2.83 -10.42 -3.69
C ARG A 17 1.48 -10.13 -4.35
N LEU A 18 0.50 -9.65 -3.58
CA LEU A 18 -0.83 -9.32 -4.09
C LEU A 18 -0.81 -8.10 -5.00
N THR A 19 0.01 -7.09 -4.67
CA THR A 19 0.16 -5.90 -5.51
C THR A 19 0.80 -6.25 -6.87
N ARG A 20 1.86 -7.07 -6.88
CA ARG A 20 2.46 -7.62 -8.12
C ARG A 20 1.45 -8.42 -8.93
N HIS A 21 0.62 -9.23 -8.26
CA HIS A 21 -0.44 -9.99 -8.93
C HIS A 21 -1.46 -9.07 -9.60
N ALA A 22 -1.94 -8.03 -8.91
CA ALA A 22 -2.86 -7.04 -9.45
C ALA A 22 -2.26 -6.29 -10.66
N VAL A 23 -0.99 -5.88 -10.58
CA VAL A 23 -0.27 -5.27 -11.69
C VAL A 23 -0.15 -6.25 -12.87
N GLY A 24 0.18 -7.51 -12.61
CA GLY A 24 0.28 -8.56 -13.62
C GLY A 24 -1.02 -8.83 -14.37
N LEU A 25 -2.18 -8.67 -13.71
CA LEU A 25 -3.51 -8.75 -14.32
C LEU A 25 -3.94 -7.48 -15.06
N GLY A 26 -3.10 -6.43 -15.05
CA GLY A 26 -3.42 -5.16 -15.69
C GLY A 26 -4.53 -4.39 -14.98
N CYS A 27 -4.65 -4.49 -13.66
CA CYS A 27 -5.54 -3.63 -12.87
C CYS A 27 -5.16 -2.14 -13.03
N ALA A 28 -6.10 -1.23 -12.74
CA ALA A 28 -5.86 0.21 -12.88
C ALA A 28 -4.86 0.74 -11.83
N GLY A 29 -4.71 0.00 -10.72
CA GLY A 29 -3.77 0.26 -9.64
C GLY A 29 -4.05 -0.70 -8.49
N ALA A 30 -3.41 -0.45 -7.35
CA ALA A 30 -3.65 -1.17 -6.11
C ALA A 30 -3.91 -0.16 -4.99
N MET A 31 -4.94 -0.42 -4.18
CA MET A 31 -5.29 0.41 -3.03
C MET A 31 -4.66 -0.18 -1.77
N VAL A 32 -3.86 0.61 -1.06
CA VAL A 32 -3.02 0.14 0.05
C VAL A 32 -3.25 1.01 1.28
N LEU A 33 -3.63 0.36 2.38
CA LEU A 33 -3.72 0.98 3.71
C LEU A 33 -2.31 1.29 4.24
N PRO A 34 -2.14 2.32 5.10
CA PRO A 34 -0.90 2.47 5.86
C PRO A 34 -0.68 1.22 6.75
N PRO A 35 0.56 0.88 7.14
CA PRO A 35 0.82 -0.22 8.05
C PRO A 35 0.06 0.01 9.36
N PHE A 36 -0.95 -0.83 9.62
CA PHE A 36 -1.98 -0.53 10.62
C PHE A 36 -1.99 -1.49 11.81
N TYR A 37 -1.14 -2.53 11.83
CA TYR A 37 -1.08 -3.45 12.97
C TYR A 37 -0.48 -2.76 14.20
N PHE A 38 0.72 -2.19 14.02
CA PHE A 38 1.34 -1.33 15.03
C PHE A 38 0.75 0.07 14.96
N LYS A 39 0.61 0.71 16.12
CA LYS A 39 0.13 2.10 16.26
C LYS A 39 1.29 3.02 16.57
N ASP A 40 1.04 4.33 16.45
CA ASP A 40 2.03 5.38 16.71
C ASP A 40 3.34 5.18 15.92
N VAL A 41 3.20 4.69 14.69
CA VAL A 41 4.31 4.46 13.77
C VAL A 41 4.90 5.83 13.39
N PRO A 42 6.24 6.02 13.45
CA PRO A 42 6.87 7.24 12.96
C PRO A 42 6.55 7.48 11.48
N GLU A 43 6.50 8.74 11.06
CA GLU A 43 6.26 9.11 9.67
C GLU A 43 7.28 8.50 8.70
N GLU A 44 8.55 8.46 9.09
CA GLU A 44 9.61 7.78 8.34
C GLU A 44 9.28 6.30 8.12
N GLY A 45 8.69 5.63 9.11
CA GLY A 45 8.24 4.24 8.97
C GLY A 45 7.06 4.06 8.00
N LEU A 46 6.19 5.08 7.87
CA LEU A 46 5.15 5.10 6.84
C LEU A 46 5.80 5.25 5.46
N TYR A 47 6.72 6.20 5.30
CA TYR A 47 7.45 6.39 4.05
C TYR A 47 8.18 5.11 3.62
N ASP A 48 8.97 4.52 4.52
CA ASP A 48 9.75 3.31 4.26
C ASP A 48 8.86 2.12 3.87
N HIS A 49 7.68 2.01 4.47
CA HIS A 49 6.72 0.96 4.10
C HIS A 49 6.34 1.06 2.61
N PHE A 50 6.02 2.27 2.13
CA PHE A 50 5.63 2.47 0.73
C PHE A 50 6.83 2.42 -0.21
N ALA A 51 8.00 2.92 0.20
CA ALA A 51 9.23 2.78 -0.57
C ALA A 51 9.56 1.30 -0.81
N HIS A 52 9.62 0.49 0.25
CA HIS A 52 9.87 -0.94 0.13
C HIS A 52 8.76 -1.71 -0.60
N LEU A 53 7.50 -1.25 -0.51
CA LEU A 53 6.41 -1.82 -1.33
C LEU A 53 6.66 -1.57 -2.82
N ILE A 54 6.99 -0.33 -3.20
CA ILE A 54 7.24 0.04 -4.59
C ILE A 54 8.46 -0.71 -5.13
N ASP A 55 9.57 -0.72 -4.38
CA ASP A 55 10.79 -1.44 -4.72
C ASP A 55 10.56 -2.96 -4.79
N GLY A 56 9.75 -3.52 -3.89
CA GLY A 56 9.44 -4.94 -3.90
C GLY A 56 8.52 -5.36 -5.05
N VAL A 57 7.65 -4.46 -5.51
CA VAL A 57 6.80 -4.69 -6.69
C VAL A 57 7.62 -4.61 -7.97
N ASP A 58 8.51 -3.62 -8.07
CA ASP A 58 9.48 -3.43 -9.17
C ASP A 58 8.81 -3.50 -10.56
N ASP A 59 7.76 -2.71 -10.77
CA ASP A 59 7.07 -2.63 -12.05
C ASP A 59 6.64 -1.18 -12.34
N PRO A 60 7.08 -0.57 -13.45
CA PRO A 60 6.78 0.83 -13.77
C PRO A 60 5.30 1.10 -14.06
N ARG A 61 4.50 0.05 -14.25
CA ARG A 61 3.04 0.16 -14.43
C ARG A 61 2.30 0.32 -13.11
N LEU A 62 2.97 0.11 -11.97
CA LEU A 62 2.37 0.23 -10.66
C LEU A 62 1.77 1.63 -10.46
N ARG A 63 0.50 1.65 -10.00
CA ARG A 63 -0.19 2.84 -9.50
C ARG A 63 -0.69 2.53 -8.11
N VAL A 64 -0.11 3.17 -7.09
CA VAL A 64 -0.53 3.01 -5.70
C VAL A 64 -1.59 4.06 -5.37
N TYR A 65 -2.70 3.63 -4.79
CA TYR A 65 -3.74 4.49 -4.24
C TYR A 65 -3.66 4.37 -2.71
N LEU A 66 -3.25 5.46 -2.06
CA LEU A 66 -3.18 5.53 -0.60
C LEU A 66 -4.59 5.49 0.00
N TYR A 67 -4.88 4.47 0.79
CA TYR A 67 -6.20 4.33 1.42
C TYR A 67 -6.23 5.03 2.77
N HIS A 68 -6.56 6.32 2.75
CA HIS A 68 -6.69 7.14 3.96
C HIS A 68 -8.04 6.94 4.65
N ILE A 69 -8.09 6.06 5.66
CA ILE A 69 -9.28 5.79 6.48
C ILE A 69 -8.93 5.67 7.97
N PRO A 70 -8.33 6.71 8.59
CA PRO A 70 -7.77 6.66 9.95
C PRO A 70 -8.78 6.23 11.02
N GLN A 71 -10.07 6.52 10.83
CA GLN A 71 -11.14 6.08 11.72
C GLN A 71 -11.32 4.55 11.78
N VAL A 72 -10.79 3.81 10.81
CA VAL A 72 -10.78 2.33 10.79
C VAL A 72 -9.37 1.79 11.03
N SER A 73 -8.35 2.33 10.33
CA SER A 73 -6.97 1.83 10.43
C SER A 73 -6.28 2.23 11.75
N GLY A 74 -6.74 3.31 12.41
CA GLY A 74 -6.03 3.93 13.53
C GLY A 74 -4.68 4.55 13.15
N VAL A 75 -4.40 4.68 11.84
CA VAL A 75 -3.18 5.26 11.29
C VAL A 75 -3.55 6.13 10.11
N GLY A 76 -3.17 7.42 10.18
CA GLY A 76 -3.38 8.39 9.11
C GLY A 76 -2.14 8.57 8.25
N PHE A 77 -2.32 9.21 7.09
CA PHE A 77 -1.23 9.79 6.33
C PHE A 77 -1.10 11.26 6.73
N PRO A 78 0.10 11.76 7.04
CA PRO A 78 0.36 13.18 7.18
C PRO A 78 -0.03 13.93 5.89
N VAL A 79 -0.47 15.18 6.02
CA VAL A 79 -0.92 16.03 4.91
C VAL A 79 -0.05 17.27 4.73
N ASP A 80 0.94 17.43 5.61
CA ASP A 80 1.82 18.60 5.69
C ASP A 80 3.12 18.37 4.90
#